data_AF-A0A2N2AGD6-F1
#
_entry.id   AF-A0A2N2AGD6-F1
#
_cell.length_a   1.000
_cell.length_b   1.000
_cell.length_c   1.000
_cell.angle_alpha   90.00
_cell.angle_beta   90.00
_cell.angle_gamma   90.00
#
_symmetry.space_group_name_H-M   'P 1'
#
loop_
_entity.id
_entity.type
_entity.pdbx_description
1 polymer ?
#
loop_
_entity_poly.entity_id
_entity_poly.type
_entity_poly.pdbx_seq_one_letter_code
_entity_poly.pdbx_strand_id
1 'polypeptide(L)'
;MRLTARRTGSVFGELIHLWLYDRLAVDPDRSNGRALLLHHSEANDLTGALWELLKQTLWVPVLDHWRDLLLSHLDEMGCLTRLDGFCVGAFAIDLSNRERIEQEVSFLVRSGRLQIESSCEITAQAA
;
A
#
# COMPACT_ATOMS: atom_id res chain seq x y z
N MET A 1 -2.19 -31.81 8.14
CA MET A 1 -3.55 -31.46 7.68
C MET A 1 -3.52 -31.47 6.15
N ARG A 2 -4.20 -32.43 5.50
CA ARG A 2 -4.08 -32.67 4.04
C ARG A 2 -5.23 -31.93 3.34
N LEU A 3 -4.92 -30.80 2.70
CA LEU A 3 -5.89 -29.81 2.17
C LEU A 3 -6.17 -29.96 0.67
N THR A 4 -6.05 -31.16 0.10
CA THR A 4 -6.34 -31.37 -1.33
C THR A 4 -7.09 -32.68 -1.54
N ALA A 5 -8.25 -32.60 -2.20
CA ALA A 5 -9.04 -33.77 -2.61
C ALA A 5 -8.86 -33.99 -4.11
N ARG A 6 -8.52 -35.23 -4.50
CA ARG A 6 -8.28 -35.62 -5.89
C ARG A 6 -9.60 -36.02 -6.55
N ARG A 7 -9.94 -35.41 -7.69
CA ARG A 7 -11.13 -35.77 -8.48
C ARG A 7 -10.70 -36.42 -9.80
N THR A 8 -10.98 -37.71 -9.95
CA THR A 8 -10.72 -38.47 -11.18
C THR A 8 -11.82 -38.22 -12.22
N GLY A 9 -11.45 -37.97 -13.49
CA GLY A 9 -12.40 -37.89 -14.63
C GLY A 9 -12.63 -36.51 -15.27
N SER A 10 -11.81 -35.49 -14.99
CA SER A 10 -11.89 -34.18 -15.65
C SER A 10 -11.18 -34.18 -17.02
N VAL A 11 -11.84 -33.63 -18.05
CA VAL A 11 -11.29 -33.45 -19.42
C VAL A 11 -10.06 -32.52 -19.43
N PHE A 12 -9.88 -31.71 -18.39
CA PHE A 12 -8.77 -30.76 -18.23
C PHE A 12 -7.62 -31.28 -17.35
N GLY A 13 -7.66 -32.55 -16.92
CA GLY A 13 -6.71 -33.11 -15.96
C GLY A 13 -7.05 -32.79 -14.51
N GLU A 14 -6.10 -33.08 -13.60
CA GLU A 14 -6.26 -32.85 -12.17
C GLU A 14 -6.14 -31.36 -11.82
N LEU A 15 -7.26 -30.74 -11.47
CA LEU A 15 -7.30 -29.37 -10.97
C LEU A 15 -6.97 -29.37 -9.48
N ILE A 16 -5.77 -28.91 -9.11
CA ILE A 16 -5.38 -28.73 -7.71
C ILE A 16 -5.61 -27.26 -7.34
N HIS A 17 -6.52 -27.01 -6.41
CA HIS A 17 -6.72 -25.69 -5.83
C HIS A 17 -5.74 -25.50 -4.66
N LEU A 18 -4.88 -24.49 -4.75
CA LEU A 18 -4.02 -24.04 -3.65
C LEU A 18 -4.59 -22.74 -3.07
N TRP A 19 -4.88 -22.75 -1.77
CA TRP A 19 -5.26 -21.56 -1.04
C TRP A 19 -4.03 -21.07 -0.28
N LEU A 20 -3.50 -19.92 -0.70
CA LEU A 20 -2.45 -19.22 0.03
C LEU A 20 -3.13 -18.21 0.96
N TYR A 21 -2.76 -18.26 2.23
CA TYR A 21 -3.22 -17.33 3.24
C TYR A 21 -2.04 -16.60 3.83
N ASP A 22 -2.07 -15.27 3.74
CA ASP A 22 -1.17 -14.38 4.45
C ASP A 22 -2.01 -13.50 5.39
N ARG A 23 -1.55 -13.31 6.62
CA ARG A 23 -2.22 -12.44 7.60
C ARG A 23 -2.17 -10.99 7.16
N LEU A 24 -1.12 -10.59 6.44
CA LEU A 24 -0.94 -9.24 5.92
C LEU A 24 -1.99 -8.86 4.87
N ALA A 25 -2.60 -9.86 4.23
CA ALA A 25 -3.70 -9.66 3.28
C ALA A 25 -5.03 -9.30 3.96
N VAL A 26 -5.13 -9.52 5.28
CA VAL A 26 -6.35 -9.27 6.06
C VAL A 26 -6.19 -8.05 6.96
N ASP A 27 -5.05 -7.95 7.67
CA ASP A 27 -4.78 -6.87 8.60
C ASP A 27 -3.35 -6.35 8.38
N PRO A 28 -3.15 -5.03 8.19
CA PRO A 28 -1.81 -4.46 8.12
C PRO A 28 -1.07 -4.65 9.44
N ASP A 29 0.18 -5.12 9.36
CA ASP A 29 1.07 -5.24 10.49
C ASP A 29 1.65 -3.88 10.85
N ARG A 30 0.92 -3.15 11.71
CA ARG A 30 1.31 -1.83 12.23
C ARG A 30 2.57 -1.88 13.10
N SER A 31 2.91 -3.05 13.66
CA SER A 31 4.06 -3.19 14.55
C SER A 31 5.37 -3.29 13.77
N ASN A 32 5.36 -4.03 12.66
CA ASN A 32 6.52 -4.19 11.78
C ASN A 32 6.50 -3.23 10.58
N GLY A 33 5.44 -2.42 10.42
CA GLY A 33 5.31 -1.48 9.31
C GLY A 33 5.10 -2.17 7.96
N ARG A 34 4.43 -3.33 7.93
CA ARG A 34 4.21 -4.11 6.72
C ARG A 34 2.74 -4.22 6.40
N ALA A 35 2.38 -4.09 5.14
CA ALA A 35 1.00 -4.24 4.71
C ALA A 35 0.92 -4.81 3.29
N LEU A 36 -0.18 -5.49 2.98
CA LEU A 36 -0.44 -6.01 1.65
C LEU A 36 -1.82 -5.56 1.17
N LEU A 37 -1.85 -4.79 0.09
CA LEU A 37 -3.07 -4.41 -0.60
C LEU A 37 -3.32 -5.38 -1.75
N LEU A 38 -4.29 -6.28 -1.61
CA LEU A 38 -4.78 -7.08 -2.73
C LEU A 38 -5.75 -6.25 -3.56
N HIS A 39 -5.64 -6.33 -4.89
CA HIS A 39 -6.56 -5.65 -5.78
C HIS A 39 -6.91 -6.49 -7.01
N HIS A 40 -8.12 -6.31 -7.50
CA HIS A 40 -8.54 -6.84 -8.78
C HIS A 40 -8.13 -5.89 -9.91
N SER A 41 -8.02 -6.40 -11.13
CA SER A 41 -7.72 -5.58 -12.32
C SER A 41 -8.78 -4.50 -12.61
N GLU A 42 -10.01 -4.66 -12.10
CA GLU A 42 -11.12 -3.72 -12.26
C GLU A 42 -11.27 -2.73 -11.09
N ALA A 43 -10.32 -2.69 -10.16
CA ALA A 43 -10.39 -1.78 -9.02
C ALA A 43 -10.25 -0.31 -9.47
N ASN A 44 -11.24 0.51 -9.11
CA ASN A 44 -11.40 1.87 -9.64
C ASN A 44 -10.48 2.91 -8.98
N ASP A 45 -10.07 2.72 -7.72
CA ASP A 45 -9.20 3.65 -6.98
C ASP A 45 -8.14 2.90 -6.15
N LEU A 46 -7.05 2.49 -6.82
CA LEU A 46 -5.92 1.83 -6.18
C LEU A 46 -5.10 2.80 -5.33
N THR A 47 -4.90 4.03 -5.81
CA THR A 47 -4.06 5.03 -5.14
C THR A 47 -4.68 5.49 -3.82
N GLY A 48 -6.01 5.69 -3.78
CA GLY A 48 -6.73 6.00 -2.54
C GLY A 48 -6.67 4.85 -1.54
N ALA A 49 -6.91 3.61 -1.99
CA ALA A 49 -6.81 2.44 -1.12
C ALA A 49 -5.38 2.24 -0.57
N LEU A 50 -4.36 2.46 -1.40
CA LEU A 50 -2.96 2.40 -0.99
C LEU A 50 -2.61 3.49 0.02
N TRP A 51 -3.15 4.71 -0.17
CA TRP A 51 -2.98 5.81 0.78
C TRP A 51 -3.61 5.51 2.14
N GLU A 52 -4.84 4.99 2.18
CA GLU A 52 -5.48 4.59 3.43
C GLU A 52 -4.69 3.50 4.15
N LEU A 53 -4.19 2.50 3.40
CA LEU A 53 -3.33 1.45 3.97
C LEU A 53 -2.02 2.03 4.52
N LEU A 54 -1.42 2.96 3.80
CA LEU A 54 -0.21 3.65 4.23
C LEU A 54 -0.45 4.46 5.52
N LYS A 55 -1.56 5.20 5.62
CA LYS A 55 -1.95 5.93 6.84
C LYS A 55 -2.13 5.02 8.05
N GLN A 56 -2.62 3.80 7.85
CA GLN A 56 -2.75 2.81 8.92
C GLN A 56 -1.41 2.18 9.34
N THR A 57 -0.44 2.16 8.43
CA THR A 57 0.87 1.51 8.63
C THR A 57 1.91 2.49 9.18
N LEU A 58 1.81 3.78 8.84
CA LEU A 58 2.67 4.85 9.35
C LEU A 58 2.37 5.19 10.82
N TRP A 59 3.42 5.43 11.59
CA TRP A 59 3.34 5.85 12.99
C TRP A 59 3.18 7.37 13.18
N VAL A 60 3.39 8.17 12.12
CA VAL A 60 3.20 9.63 12.12
C VAL A 60 1.86 9.97 11.47
N PRO A 61 1.08 10.92 12.00
CA PRO A 61 -0.09 11.44 11.31
C PRO A 61 0.33 12.11 9.99
N VAL A 62 -0.16 11.56 8.89
CA VAL A 62 0.09 12.03 7.53
C VAL A 62 -1.08 12.86 7.03
N LEU A 63 -0.80 13.96 6.33
CA LEU A 63 -1.82 14.86 5.77
C LEU A 63 -2.20 14.38 4.36
N ASP A 64 -3.47 14.49 3.99
CA ASP A 64 -3.97 13.94 2.71
C ASP A 64 -3.33 14.60 1.47
N HIS A 65 -2.92 15.87 1.55
CA HIS A 65 -2.21 16.54 0.44
C HIS A 65 -0.77 16.07 0.27
N TRP A 66 -0.21 15.31 1.22
CA TRP A 66 1.11 14.70 1.09
C TRP A 66 1.09 13.41 0.27
N ARG A 67 -0.11 12.88 -0.03
CA ARG A 67 -0.30 11.56 -0.64
C ARG A 67 0.61 11.31 -1.84
N ASP A 68 0.53 12.17 -2.84
CA ASP A 68 1.19 11.91 -4.13
C ASP A 68 2.72 12.04 -3.99
N LEU A 69 3.19 12.98 -3.17
CA LEU A 69 4.63 13.18 -2.92
C LEU A 69 5.22 12.04 -2.08
N LEU A 70 4.52 11.59 -1.04
CA LEU A 70 4.99 10.48 -0.21
C LEU A 70 4.94 9.15 -0.95
N LEU A 71 3.88 8.88 -1.70
CA LEU A 71 3.78 7.63 -2.46
C LEU A 71 4.89 7.54 -3.51
N SER A 72 5.13 8.61 -4.27
CA SER A 72 6.25 8.64 -5.24
C SER A 72 7.60 8.47 -4.56
N HIS A 73 7.82 9.14 -3.44
CA HIS A 73 9.09 9.03 -2.72
C HIS A 73 9.31 7.63 -2.11
N LEU A 74 8.27 7.01 -1.56
CA LEU A 74 8.35 5.64 -1.03
C LEU A 74 8.56 4.60 -2.15
N ASP A 75 8.02 4.85 -3.34
CA ASP A 75 8.29 4.04 -4.54
C ASP A 75 9.76 4.15 -4.96
N GLU A 76 10.30 5.38 -5.04
CA GLU A 76 11.73 5.63 -5.32
C GLU A 76 12.66 4.97 -4.29
N MET A 77 12.25 4.92 -3.02
CA MET A 77 12.99 4.26 -1.95
C MET A 77 12.93 2.73 -2.02
N GLY A 78 12.05 2.16 -2.85
CA GLY A 78 11.79 0.72 -2.94
C GLY A 78 10.96 0.17 -1.80
N CYS A 79 10.22 1.01 -1.08
CA CYS A 79 9.32 0.59 0.01
C CYS A 79 7.96 0.09 -0.50
N LEU A 80 7.62 0.40 -1.74
CA LEU A 80 6.44 -0.11 -2.43
C LEU A 80 6.89 -1.14 -3.45
N THR A 81 6.37 -2.36 -3.33
CA THR A 81 6.61 -3.42 -4.32
C THR A 81 5.30 -3.83 -4.95
N ARG A 82 5.21 -3.66 -6.27
CA ARG A 82 4.08 -4.15 -7.04
C ARG A 82 4.27 -5.64 -7.35
N LEU A 83 3.25 -6.43 -7.04
CA LEU A 83 3.17 -7.85 -7.30
C LEU A 83 2.12 -8.07 -8.37
N ASP A 84 2.58 -8.29 -9.59
CA ASP A 84 1.67 -8.61 -10.70
C ASP A 84 1.23 -10.07 -10.61
N GLY A 85 -0.08 -10.30 -10.73
CA GLY A 85 -0.68 -11.62 -10.75
C GLY A 85 -1.76 -11.73 -11.83
N PHE A 86 -2.33 -12.92 -11.96
CA PHE A 86 -3.37 -13.19 -12.95
C PHE A 86 -4.74 -12.87 -12.35
N CYS A 87 -5.42 -11.84 -12.88
CA CYS A 87 -6.71 -11.29 -12.41
C CYS A 87 -6.71 -10.67 -11.00
N VAL A 88 -5.69 -10.93 -10.19
CA VAL A 88 -5.44 -10.32 -8.88
C VAL A 88 -4.00 -9.85 -8.85
N GLY A 89 -3.80 -8.56 -8.59
CA GLY A 89 -2.50 -7.97 -8.29
C GLY A 89 -2.40 -7.62 -6.80
N ALA A 90 -1.21 -7.24 -6.36
CA ALA A 90 -1.03 -6.72 -5.01
C ALA A 90 0.02 -5.62 -4.94
N PHE A 91 -0.11 -4.74 -3.94
CA PHE A 91 0.95 -3.84 -3.52
C PHE A 91 1.42 -4.25 -2.14
N ALA A 92 2.70 -4.60 -2.03
CA ALA A 92 3.36 -4.83 -0.75
C ALA A 92 4.01 -3.53 -0.29
N ILE A 93 3.69 -3.13 0.94
CA ILE A 93 4.32 -2.00 1.63
C ILE A 93 5.29 -2.58 2.65
N ASP A 94 6.55 -2.14 2.59
CA ASP A 94 7.57 -2.47 3.57
C ASP A 94 8.20 -1.20 4.17
N LEU A 95 7.78 -0.87 5.39
CA LEU A 95 8.31 0.20 6.23
C LEU A 95 9.09 -0.35 7.44
N SER A 96 9.65 -1.57 7.35
CA SER A 96 10.38 -2.20 8.46
C SER A 96 11.51 -1.34 9.01
N ASN A 97 12.15 -0.52 8.16
CA ASN A 97 13.22 0.38 8.58
C ASN A 97 12.66 1.73 9.05
N ARG A 98 12.14 1.73 10.28
CA ARG A 98 11.46 2.87 10.89
C ARG A 98 12.30 4.15 10.93
N GLU A 99 13.54 4.03 11.40
CA GLU A 99 14.44 5.16 11.59
C GLU A 99 14.75 5.87 10.26
N ARG A 100 14.97 5.10 9.19
CA ARG A 100 15.22 5.65 7.86
C ARG A 100 14.01 6.43 7.34
N ILE A 101 12.81 5.89 7.50
CA ILE A 101 11.56 6.55 7.05
C ILE A 101 11.30 7.82 7.86
N GLU A 102 11.48 7.80 9.18
CA GLU A 102 11.32 8.99 10.03
C GLU A 102 12.28 10.11 9.65
N GLN A 103 13.55 9.77 9.39
CA GLN A 103 14.55 10.73 8.96
C GLN A 103 14.20 11.36 7.61
N GLU A 104 13.72 10.55 6.67
CA GLU A 104 13.37 11.01 5.34
C GLU A 104 12.12 11.88 5.34
N VAL A 105 11.06 11.47 6.04
CA VAL A 105 9.87 12.31 6.24
C VAL A 105 10.26 13.64 6.92
N SER A 106 11.11 13.58 7.94
CA SER A 106 11.61 14.79 8.62
C SER A 106 12.47 15.66 7.71
N PHE A 107 13.24 15.08 6.78
CA PHE A 107 14.00 15.80 5.78
C PHE A 107 13.07 16.48 4.77
N LEU A 108 12.05 15.77 4.27
CA LEU A 108 11.07 16.30 3.35
C LEU A 108 10.25 17.45 3.94
N VAL A 109 9.87 17.37 5.21
CA VAL A 109 9.23 18.48 5.94
C VAL A 109 10.19 19.66 6.09
N ARG A 110 11.43 19.43 6.53
CA ARG A 110 12.43 20.50 6.71
C ARG A 110 12.87 21.16 5.40
N SER A 111 12.85 20.41 4.30
CA SER A 111 13.13 20.91 2.96
C SER A 111 12.00 21.75 2.37
N GLY A 112 10.85 21.84 3.05
CA GLY A 112 9.66 22.58 2.61
C GLY A 112 8.89 21.90 1.47
N ARG A 113 9.26 20.67 1.08
CA ARG A 113 8.51 19.88 0.09
C ARG A 113 7.19 19.36 0.64
N LEU A 114 7.15 19.01 1.93
CA LEU A 114 5.95 18.66 2.65
C LEU A 114 5.52 19.85 3.52
N GLN A 115 4.57 20.63 3.02
CA GLN A 115 4.04 21.77 3.76
C GLN A 115 3.04 21.29 4.81
N ILE A 116 3.23 21.70 6.06
CA ILE A 116 2.33 21.37 7.18
C ILE A 116 1.02 22.15 7.06
N GLU A 117 1.10 23.36 6.51
CA GLU A 117 -0.07 24.14 6.12
C GLU A 117 -0.60 23.55 4.82
N SER A 118 -1.84 23.05 4.86
CA SER A 118 -2.62 22.99 3.63
C SER A 118 -2.68 24.41 3.13
N SER A 119 -2.20 24.67 1.90
CA SER A 119 -2.41 25.96 1.25
C SER A 119 -3.92 26.15 1.11
N CYS A 120 -4.55 26.66 2.17
CA CYS A 120 -5.92 27.10 2.18
C CYS A 120 -6.02 28.13 1.07
N GLU A 121 -6.82 27.84 0.06
CA GLU A 121 -7.11 28.73 -1.06
C GLU A 121 -7.65 30.05 -0.51
N ILE A 122 -6.77 31.01 -0.21
CA ILE A 122 -7.10 32.43 -0.19
C ILE A 122 -7.01 32.89 -1.65
N THR A 123 -7.84 32.29 -2.51
CA THR A 123 -8.16 32.92 -3.79
C THR A 123 -9.14 34.00 -3.44
N ALA A 124 -8.61 35.21 -3.30
CA ALA A 124 -9.37 36.44 -3.19
C ALA A 124 -10.52 36.44 -4.22
N GLN A 125 -11.74 36.18 -3.75
CA GLN A 125 -12.95 36.55 -4.46
C GLN A 125 -13.11 38.06 -4.28
N ALA A 126 -12.40 38.80 -5.13
CA ALA A 126 -12.76 40.15 -5.49
C ALA A 126 -14.00 40.09 -6.39
N ALA A 127 -15.16 40.45 -5.83
CA ALA A 127 -16.30 41.02 -6.56
C ALA A 127 -17.19 41.76 -5.55
#